data_AF-A0A7S0QCF1-F1
#
_entry.id   AF-A0A7S0QCF1-F1
#
_cell.length_a   1.000
_cell.length_b   1.000
_cell.length_c   1.000
_cell.angle_alpha   90.00
_cell.angle_beta   90.00
_cell.angle_gamma   90.00
#
_symmetry.space_group_name_H-M   'P 1'
#
loop_
_entity.id
_entity.type
_entity.pdbx_description
1 polymer ?
#
loop_
_entity_poly.entity_id
_entity_poly.type
_entity_poly.pdbx_seq_one_letter_code
_entity_poly.pdbx_strand_id
1 'polypeptide(L)'
;GDMSVVETLLNLLQDADWRVRKACIEAISELAEPGCEAAIRGLISRLEDKVIGARHGLDTPSLQDTDVKRAAVLALQRVARHGDTTAISALRDCYRREPDSRPLLRKALLVLCAEPFESVT
;
A
#
# COMPACT_ATOMS: atom_id res chain seq x y z
N GLY A 1 4.96 8.07 16.93
CA GLY A 1 5.40 8.28 15.55
C GLY A 1 5.28 9.75 15.22
N ASP A 2 6.32 10.34 14.65
CA ASP A 2 6.35 11.78 14.33
C ASP A 2 5.41 12.07 13.15
N MET A 3 4.21 12.60 13.41
CA MET A 3 3.18 12.81 12.38
C MET A 3 3.69 13.68 11.22
N SER A 4 4.56 14.63 11.50
CA SER A 4 5.15 15.51 10.47
C SER A 4 6.00 14.74 9.44
N VAL A 5 6.62 13.63 9.85
CA VAL A 5 7.41 12.80 8.93
C VAL A 5 6.48 12.02 8.01
N VAL A 6 5.38 11.47 8.54
CA VAL A 6 4.37 10.76 7.74
C VAL A 6 3.75 11.72 6.71
N GLU A 7 3.37 12.94 7.09
CA GLU A 7 2.83 13.94 6.15
C GLU A 7 3.84 14.30 5.05
N THR A 8 5.11 14.47 5.41
CA THR A 8 6.17 14.76 4.43
C THR A 8 6.33 13.61 3.43
N LEU A 9 6.32 12.37 3.91
CA LEU A 9 6.40 11.19 3.05
C LEU A 9 5.15 11.03 2.19
N LEU A 10 3.97 11.36 2.70
CA LEU A 10 2.71 11.36 1.93
C LEU A 10 2.76 12.36 0.76
N ASN A 11 3.38 13.53 0.94
CA ASN A 11 3.60 14.48 -0.15
C ASN A 11 4.55 13.91 -1.22
N LEU A 12 5.61 13.22 -0.80
CA LEU A 12 6.57 12.57 -1.70
C LEU A 12 5.99 11.36 -2.44
N LEU A 13 4.83 10.84 -2.05
CA LEU A 13 4.10 9.85 -2.84
C LEU A 13 3.60 10.40 -4.19
N GLN A 14 3.58 11.72 -4.39
CA GLN A 14 3.23 12.37 -5.65
C GLN A 14 4.45 12.74 -6.51
N ASP A 15 5.65 12.36 -6.07
CA ASP A 15 6.88 12.65 -6.81
C ASP A 15 6.85 12.02 -8.21
N ALA A 16 7.51 12.66 -9.18
CA ALA A 16 7.59 12.17 -10.54
C ALA A 16 8.41 10.87 -10.65
N ASP A 17 9.43 10.70 -9.81
CA ASP A 17 10.27 9.51 -9.78
C ASP A 17 9.62 8.38 -8.96
N TRP A 18 9.40 7.24 -9.61
CA TRP A 18 8.84 6.05 -8.97
C TRP A 18 9.74 5.49 -7.86
N ARG A 19 11.07 5.71 -7.93
CA ARG A 19 12.01 5.29 -6.88
C ARG A 19 11.79 6.09 -5.61
N VAL A 20 11.55 7.40 -5.74
CA VAL A 20 11.22 8.28 -4.62
C VAL A 20 9.90 7.83 -4.01
N ARG A 21 8.88 7.57 -4.83
CA ARG A 21 7.59 7.05 -4.35
C ARG A 21 7.75 5.72 -3.59
N LYS A 22 8.50 4.76 -4.13
CA LYS A 22 8.76 3.45 -3.50
C LYS A 22 9.47 3.61 -2.15
N ALA A 23 10.55 4.40 -2.11
CA ALA A 23 11.29 4.67 -0.89
C ALA A 23 10.42 5.33 0.18
N CYS A 24 9.50 6.22 -0.24
CA CYS A 24 8.57 6.85 0.69
C CYS A 24 7.57 5.87 1.28
N ILE A 25 7.03 4.96 0.47
CA ILE A 25 6.14 3.89 0.94
C ILE A 25 6.85 2.98 1.95
N GLU A 26 8.10 2.59 1.67
CA GLU A 26 8.91 1.77 2.56
C GLU A 26 9.18 2.50 3.87
N ALA A 27 9.58 3.78 3.81
CA ALA A 27 9.78 4.62 4.99
C ALA A 27 8.49 4.80 5.81
N ILE A 28 7.34 5.02 5.16
CA ILE A 28 6.03 5.08 5.84
C ILE A 28 5.77 3.77 6.58
N SER A 29 6.07 2.62 5.97
CA SER A 29 5.83 1.32 6.60
C SER A 29 6.70 1.02 7.82
N GLU A 30 7.88 1.65 7.91
CA GLU A 30 8.80 1.50 9.04
C GLU A 30 8.55 2.54 10.13
N LEU A 31 8.13 3.75 9.74
CA LEU A 31 7.95 4.89 10.65
C LEU A 31 6.51 5.03 11.17
N ALA A 32 5.51 4.60 10.41
CA ALA A 32 4.11 4.68 10.82
C ALA A 32 3.79 3.61 11.86
N GLU A 33 3.10 4.02 12.93
CA GLU A 33 2.61 3.09 13.93
C GLU A 33 1.46 2.22 13.36
N PRO A 34 1.34 0.96 13.80
CA PRO A 34 0.26 0.09 13.38
C PRO A 34 -1.12 0.65 13.78
N GLY A 35 -1.96 0.86 12.77
CA GLY A 35 -3.26 1.52 12.85
C GLY A 35 -3.22 3.02 12.55
N CYS A 36 -2.11 3.56 12.04
CA CYS A 36 -2.05 4.95 11.61
C CYS A 36 -2.96 5.16 10.38
N GLU A 37 -4.13 5.74 10.61
CA GLU A 37 -5.14 5.96 9.57
C GLU A 37 -4.61 6.82 8.42
N ALA A 38 -3.80 7.85 8.70
CA ALA A 38 -3.21 8.71 7.67
C ALA A 38 -2.29 7.92 6.72
N ALA A 39 -1.45 7.05 7.27
CA ALA A 39 -0.58 6.19 6.48
C ALA A 39 -1.41 5.18 5.66
N ILE A 40 -2.41 4.55 6.27
CA ILE A 40 -3.30 3.58 5.60
C ILE A 40 -4.02 4.25 4.43
N ARG A 41 -4.64 5.42 4.64
CA ARG A 41 -5.34 6.16 3.58
C ARG A 41 -4.41 6.61 2.46
N GLY A 42 -3.19 7.04 2.79
CA GLY A 42 -2.17 7.38 1.79
C GLY A 42 -1.77 6.19 0.91
N LEU A 43 -1.57 5.02 1.53
CA LEU A 43 -1.24 3.78 0.83
C LEU A 43 -2.41 3.29 -0.04
N ILE A 44 -3.64 3.33 0.47
CA ILE A 44 -4.86 2.99 -0.28
C ILE A 44 -5.02 3.92 -1.49
N SER A 45 -4.84 5.23 -1.29
CA SER A 45 -4.92 6.20 -2.37
C SER A 45 -3.94 5.87 -3.50
N ARG A 46 -2.74 5.34 -3.20
CA ARG A 46 -1.79 4.87 -4.22
C ARG A 46 -2.16 3.56 -4.89
N LEU A 47 -2.87 2.66 -4.21
CA LEU A 47 -3.43 1.44 -4.83
C LEU A 47 -4.60 1.75 -5.76
N GLU A 48 -5.37 2.79 -5.44
CA GLU A 48 -6.49 3.27 -6.25
C GLU A 48 -6.07 4.21 -7.38
N ASP A 49 -4.93 4.90 -7.23
CA ASP A 49 -4.41 5.85 -8.21
C ASP A 49 -4.11 5.13 -9.51
N LYS A 50 -5.03 5.31 -10.45
CA LYS A 50 -5.11 4.46 -11.63
C LYS A 50 -3.94 4.72 -12.56
N VAL A 51 -3.37 5.93 -12.54
CA VAL A 51 -2.46 6.41 -13.57
C VAL A 51 -1.75 7.70 -13.10
N ILE A 52 -0.64 7.61 -12.35
CA ILE A 52 0.31 8.75 -12.29
C ILE A 52 1.32 8.65 -13.46
N GLY A 53 1.52 7.44 -14.01
CA GLY A 53 2.46 7.18 -15.11
C GLY A 53 2.12 7.78 -16.47
N ALA A 54 0.89 8.23 -16.74
CA ALA A 54 0.52 8.76 -18.07
C ALA A 54 0.87 10.24 -18.29
N ARG A 55 1.77 10.83 -17.48
CA ARG A 55 2.30 12.17 -17.78
C ARG A 55 3.42 12.18 -18.83
N HIS A 56 3.85 11.02 -19.32
CA HIS A 56 4.61 10.91 -20.57
C HIS A 56 3.86 9.94 -21.50
N GLY A 57 3.41 10.43 -22.66
CA GLY A 57 2.63 9.69 -23.66
C GLY A 57 3.43 8.58 -24.36
N LEU A 58 3.93 7.61 -23.60
CA LEU A 58 4.57 6.41 -24.10
C LEU A 58 3.85 5.22 -23.46
N ASP A 59 2.88 4.70 -24.22
CA ASP A 59 2.02 3.55 -23.92
C ASP A 59 2.83 2.26 -23.74
N THR A 60 3.55 2.15 -22.63
CA THR A 60 4.05 0.87 -22.14
C THR A 60 3.59 0.71 -20.69
N PRO A 61 3.04 -0.46 -20.30
CA PRO A 61 2.86 -0.81 -18.90
C PRO A 61 4.25 -0.92 -18.28
N SER A 62 4.81 0.22 -17.88
CA SER A 62 6.14 0.29 -17.30
C SER A 62 6.10 -0.44 -15.97
N LEU A 63 6.88 -1.52 -15.89
CA LEU A 63 7.16 -2.35 -14.70
C LEU A 63 7.35 -1.55 -13.39
N GLN A 64 7.70 -0.27 -13.52
CA GLN A 64 7.91 0.72 -12.47
C GLN A 64 6.66 0.95 -11.60
N ASP A 65 5.45 0.95 -12.17
CA ASP A 65 4.20 1.17 -11.41
C ASP A 65 3.86 -0.08 -10.56
N THR A 66 4.21 -1.27 -11.08
CA THR A 66 4.00 -2.54 -10.39
C THR A 66 4.83 -2.64 -9.11
N ASP A 67 6.08 -2.16 -9.12
CA ASP A 67 6.95 -2.20 -7.93
C ASP A 67 6.48 -1.25 -6.82
N VAL A 68 6.00 -0.05 -7.18
CA VAL A 68 5.43 0.92 -6.22
C VAL A 68 4.16 0.34 -5.58
N LYS A 69 3.28 -0.27 -6.36
CA LYS A 69 2.06 -0.93 -5.84
C LYS A 69 2.39 -2.12 -4.96
N ARG A 70 3.38 -2.94 -5.32
CA ARG A 70 3.84 -4.04 -4.47
C ARG A 70 4.35 -3.54 -3.13
N ALA A 71 5.15 -2.48 -3.13
CA ALA A 71 5.60 -1.82 -1.89
C ALA A 71 4.39 -1.32 -1.08
N ALA A 72 3.39 -0.72 -1.72
CA ALA A 72 2.20 -0.23 -1.04
C ALA A 72 1.41 -1.35 -0.35
N VAL A 73 1.25 -2.50 -1.02
CA VAL A 73 0.59 -3.68 -0.43
C VAL A 73 1.36 -4.19 0.79
N LEU A 74 2.70 -4.28 0.70
CA LEU A 74 3.53 -4.74 1.82
C LEU A 74 3.51 -3.75 2.99
N ALA A 75 3.55 -2.45 2.68
CA ALA A 75 3.42 -1.40 3.68
C ALA A 75 2.05 -1.48 4.37
N LEU A 76 0.98 -1.66 3.61
CA LEU A 76 -0.38 -1.79 4.14
C LEU A 76 -0.50 -3.00 5.06
N GLN A 77 0.13 -4.13 4.74
CA GLN A 77 0.16 -5.31 5.64
C GLN A 77 0.81 -5.03 6.99
N ARG A 78 1.81 -4.15 7.04
CA ARG A 78 2.54 -3.82 8.28
C ARG A 78 1.81 -2.76 9.10
N VAL A 79 1.21 -1.77 8.42
CA VAL A 79 0.58 -0.62 9.08
C VAL A 79 -0.89 -0.88 9.38
N ALA A 80 -1.63 -1.65 8.59
CA ALA A 80 -3.04 -1.95 8.88
C ALA A 80 -3.17 -2.91 10.07
N ARG A 81 -4.14 -2.63 10.95
CA ARG A 81 -4.48 -3.54 12.06
C ARG A 81 -5.26 -4.74 11.53
N HIS A 82 -5.14 -5.88 12.21
CA HIS A 82 -5.98 -7.04 11.95
C HIS A 82 -7.47 -6.64 11.98
N GLY A 83 -8.23 -7.09 10.98
CA GLY A 83 -9.64 -6.74 10.84
C GLY A 83 -9.95 -5.35 10.28
N ASP A 84 -8.95 -4.59 9.79
CA ASP A 84 -9.20 -3.30 9.14
C ASP A 84 -9.96 -3.50 7.82
N THR A 85 -11.25 -3.21 7.86
CA THR A 85 -12.18 -3.38 6.73
C THR A 85 -11.82 -2.48 5.55
N THR A 86 -11.23 -1.31 5.80
CA THR A 86 -10.76 -0.38 4.78
C THR A 86 -9.56 -0.96 4.02
N ALA A 87 -8.57 -1.46 4.75
CA ALA A 87 -7.41 -2.12 4.15
C ALA A 87 -7.83 -3.39 3.37
N ILE A 88 -8.74 -4.20 3.94
CA ILE A 88 -9.23 -5.44 3.32
C ILE A 88 -10.01 -5.14 2.03
N SER A 89 -10.91 -4.16 2.04
CA SER A 89 -11.68 -3.76 0.86
C SER A 89 -10.79 -3.22 -0.26
N ALA A 90 -9.84 -2.35 0.06
CA ALA A 90 -8.87 -1.83 -0.90
C ALA A 90 -8.01 -2.94 -1.51
N LEU A 91 -7.51 -3.88 -0.69
CA LEU A 91 -6.77 -5.05 -1.17
C LEU A 91 -7.61 -5.97 -2.06
N ARG A 92 -8.91 -6.13 -1.75
CA ARG A 92 -9.84 -6.93 -2.55
C ARG A 92 -10.11 -6.31 -3.92
N ASP A 93 -10.25 -4.99 -3.97
CA ASP A 93 -10.38 -4.27 -5.24
C ASP A 93 -9.09 -4.33 -6.06
N CYS A 94 -7.93 -4.20 -5.41
CA CYS A 94 -6.63 -4.39 -6.05
C CYS A 94 -6.47 -5.83 -6.59
N TYR A 95 -6.93 -6.84 -5.84
CA TYR A 95 -6.90 -8.25 -6.26
C TYR A 95 -7.72 -8.53 -7.51
N ARG A 96 -8.83 -7.82 -7.69
CA ARG A 96 -9.67 -7.91 -8.90
C ARG A 96 -9.01 -7.24 -10.09
N ARG A 97 -8.29 -6.13 -9.87
CA ARG A 97 -7.71 -5.30 -10.93
C ARG A 97 -6.37 -5.82 -11.46
N GLU A 98 -5.53 -6.41 -10.60
CA GLU A 98 -4.15 -6.78 -10.96
C GLU A 98 -3.86 -8.28 -10.73
N PRO A 99 -3.91 -9.11 -11.79
CA PRO A 99 -3.66 -10.54 -11.66
C PRO A 99 -2.23 -10.89 -11.26
N ASP A 100 -1.24 -10.07 -11.64
CA ASP A 100 0.18 -10.30 -11.37
C ASP A 100 0.58 -10.14 -9.89
N SER A 101 -0.22 -9.39 -9.12
CA SER A 101 0.01 -9.15 -7.69
C SER A 101 -0.83 -10.07 -6.79
N ARG A 102 -1.61 -10.99 -7.38
CA ARG A 102 -2.47 -11.95 -6.66
C ARG A 102 -1.80 -12.72 -5.52
N PRO A 103 -0.59 -13.30 -5.66
CA PRO A 103 0.02 -14.05 -4.55
C PRO A 103 0.33 -13.16 -3.35
N LEU A 104 0.78 -11.92 -3.60
CA LEU A 104 1.08 -10.94 -2.56
C LEU A 104 -0.19 -10.43 -1.88
N LEU A 105 -1.22 -10.10 -2.68
CA LEU A 105 -2.51 -9.63 -2.20
C LEU A 105 -3.26 -10.72 -1.42
N ARG A 106 -3.19 -11.97 -1.86
CA ARG A 106 -3.74 -13.12 -1.13
C ARG A 106 -3.05 -13.29 0.22
N LYS A 107 -1.71 -13.18 0.27
CA LYS A 107 -0.97 -13.22 1.53
C LYS A 107 -1.34 -12.04 2.43
N ALA A 108 -1.52 -10.85 1.87
CA ALA A 108 -1.97 -9.66 2.58
C ALA A 108 -3.32 -9.86 3.26
N LEU A 109 -4.30 -10.33 2.49
CA LEU A 109 -5.64 -10.61 2.95
C LEU A 109 -5.64 -11.71 4.01
N LEU A 110 -4.81 -12.74 3.86
CA LEU A 110 -4.68 -13.77 4.88
C LEU A 110 -4.12 -13.20 6.20
N VAL A 111 -3.12 -12.32 6.15
CA VAL A 111 -2.56 -11.71 7.37
C VAL A 111 -3.58 -10.79 8.05
N LEU A 112 -4.29 -9.97 7.28
CA LEU A 112 -5.27 -9.02 7.83
C LEU A 112 -6.60 -9.66 8.25
N CYS A 113 -7.02 -10.73 7.58
CA CYS A 113 -8.21 -11.51 7.93
C CYS A 113 -7.91 -12.66 8.90
N ALA A 114 -6.65 -13.01 9.12
CA ALA A 114 -6.29 -13.89 10.23
C ALA A 114 -6.52 -13.10 11.51
N GLU A 115 -7.68 -13.32 12.11
CA GLU A 115 -7.87 -13.18 13.55
C GLU A 115 -6.68 -13.85 14.27
N PRO A 116 -6.19 -13.29 15.39
CA PRO A 116 -5.23 -14.01 16.21
C PRO A 116 -5.80 -15.40 16.49
N PHE A 117 -5.07 -16.43 16.11
CA PHE A 117 -5.41 -17.83 16.34
C PHE A 117 -5.23 -18.17 17.83
N GLU A 118 -5.73 -17.31 18.73
CA GLU A 118 -5.75 -17.48 20.17
C GLU A 118 -7.17 -17.21 20.67
N SER A 119 -8.00 -18.25 20.60
CA SER A 119 -8.97 -18.61 21.66
C SER A 119 -9.79 -19.81 21.19
N VAL A 120 -9.18 -20.99 21.20
CA VAL A 120 -9.90 -22.22 21.48
C VAL A 120 -9.11 -22.97 22.55
N THR A 121 -9.30 -22.54 23.79
CA THR A 121 -9.17 -23.38 24.99
C THR A 121 -10.55 -23.82 25.41
#